data_AF-X0ZGC4-F1
#
_entry.id   AF-X0ZGC4-F1
#
_cell.length_a   1.000
_cell.length_b   1.000
_cell.length_c   1.000
_cell.angle_alpha   90.00
_cell.angle_beta   90.00
_cell.angle_gamma   90.00
#
_symmetry.space_group_name_H-M   'P 1'
#
loop_
_entity.id
_entity.type
_entity.pdbx_description
1 polymer ?
#
loop_
_entity_poly.entity_id
_entity_poly.type
_entity_poly.pdbx_seq_one_letter_code
_entity_poly.pdbx_strand_id
1 'polypeptide(L)' 'MAKTTNKTLIQIKILNKRKGPAVQALRAQVDKKEYEIEMKRVLENTKNLTLRQGTVDKILVKDGAAVGVG' A
#
# COMPACT_ATOMS: atom_id res chain seq x y z
N MET A 1 -4.76 -0.14 0.74
CA MET A 1 -4.67 -0.90 -0.52
C MET A 1 -6.02 -1.14 -1.19
N ALA A 2 -6.89 -2.04 -0.71
CA ALA A 2 -8.15 -2.39 -1.41
C ALA A 2 -9.05 -1.18 -1.75
N LYS A 3 -9.20 -0.23 -0.82
CA LYS A 3 -9.95 1.02 -1.04
C LYS A 3 -9.38 1.84 -2.21
N THR A 4 -8.06 2.02 -2.26
CA THR A 4 -7.37 2.74 -3.35
C THR A 4 -7.48 1.97 -4.66
N THR A 5 -7.33 0.65 -4.64
CA THR A 5 -7.49 -0.22 -5.82
C THR A 5 -8.88 -0.09 -6.43
N ASN A 6 -9.93 0.01 -5.62
CA ASN A 6 -11.29 0.19 -6.11
C ASN A 6 -11.52 1.58 -6.73
N LYS A 7 -10.88 2.62 -6.19
CA LYS A 7 -11.02 3.99 -6.70
C LYS A 7 -10.39 4.16 -8.09
N THR A 8 -9.26 3.50 -8.32
CA THR A 8 -8.45 3.68 -9.54
C THR A 8 -8.52 2.45 -10.45
N LEU A 9 -9.63 1.71 -10.37
CA LEU A 9 -9.82 0.44 -11.06
C LEU A 9 -10.07 0.68 -12.55
N ILE A 10 -9.29 0.02 -13.40
CA ILE A 10 -9.53 -0.02 -14.85
C ILE A 10 -10.29 -1.31 -15.22
N GLN A 11 -9.81 -2.45 -14.69
CA GLN A 11 -10.39 -3.75 -15.00
C GLN A 11 -10.25 -4.70 -13.81
N ILE A 12 -11.25 -5.56 -13.58
CA ILE A 12 -11.17 -6.65 -12.62
C ILE A 12 -11.51 -7.99 -13.27
N LYS A 13 -10.84 -9.07 -12.86
CA LYS A 13 -11.16 -10.44 -13.28
C LYS A 13 -10.97 -11.44 -12.15
N ILE A 14 -11.75 -12.52 -12.21
CA ILE A 14 -11.60 -13.68 -11.33
C ILE A 14 -10.62 -14.67 -11.97
N LEU A 15 -9.49 -14.91 -11.31
CA LEU A 15 -8.57 -16.00 -11.62
C LEU A 15 -9.19 -17.33 -11.19
N ASN A 16 -8.88 -18.40 -11.94
CA ASN A 16 -9.42 -19.74 -11.68
C ASN A 16 -10.96 -19.82 -11.62
N LYS A 17 -11.68 -18.93 -12.31
CA LYS A 17 -13.15 -18.82 -12.27
C LYS A 17 -13.92 -20.14 -12.43
N ARG A 18 -13.37 -21.11 -13.18
CA ARG A 18 -14.00 -22.41 -13.43
C ARG A 18 -13.64 -23.50 -12.41
N LYS A 19 -12.66 -23.25 -11.53
CA LYS A 19 -12.28 -24.17 -10.45
C LYS A 19 -13.08 -23.84 -9.19
N GLY A 20 -13.12 -24.76 -8.22
CA GLY A 20 -13.86 -24.58 -6.97
C GLY A 20 -13.49 -23.30 -6.21
N PRO A 21 -14.40 -22.79 -5.34
CA PRO A 21 -14.26 -21.47 -4.72
C PRO A 21 -12.97 -21.30 -3.90
N ALA A 22 -12.45 -22.40 -3.32
CA ALA A 22 -11.22 -22.38 -2.51
C ALA A 22 -9.97 -21.90 -3.27
N VAL A 23 -9.96 -21.95 -4.60
CA VAL A 23 -8.80 -21.57 -5.43
C VAL A 23 -9.06 -20.35 -6.32
N GLN A 24 -10.20 -19.68 -6.17
CA GLN A 24 -10.54 -18.48 -6.92
C GLN A 24 -9.89 -17.24 -6.27
N ALA A 25 -9.44 -16.29 -7.09
CA ALA A 25 -8.84 -15.04 -6.61
C ALA A 25 -9.19 -13.86 -7.52
N LEU A 26 -9.37 -12.66 -6.94
CA LEU A 26 -9.58 -11.43 -7.71
C LEU A 26 -8.25 -10.83 -8.15
N ARG A 27 -8.20 -10.39 -9.42
CA ARG A 27 -7.08 -9.61 -9.96
C ARG A 27 -7.62 -8.32 -10.55
N ALA A 28 -7.14 -7.20 -10.02
CA ALA A 28 -7.42 -5.87 -10.53
C ALA A 28 -6.25 -5.36 -11.39
N GLN A 29 -6.57 -4.61 -12.44
CA GLN A 29 -5.68 -3.69 -13.14
C GLN A 29 -6.11 -2.28 -12.75
N VAL A 30 -5.14 -1.45 -12.38
CA VAL A 30 -5.37 -0.09 -11.89
C VAL A 30 -4.57 0.91 -12.70
N ASP A 31 -5.05 2.15 -12.77
CA ASP A 31 -4.24 3.26 -13.28
C ASP A 31 -3.10 3.54 -12.30
N LYS A 32 -1.85 3.43 -12.77
CA LYS A 32 -0.68 3.58 -11.91
C LYS A 32 -0.55 4.99 -11.35
N LYS A 33 -0.81 6.02 -12.17
CA LYS A 33 -0.63 7.42 -11.79
C LYS A 33 -1.71 7.84 -10.81
N GLU A 34 -2.95 7.48 -11.09
CA GLU A 34 -4.07 7.78 -10.21
C GLU A 34 -3.93 7.05 -8.86
N TYR A 35 -3.47 5.79 -8.89
CA TYR A 35 -3.23 5.01 -7.67
C TYR A 35 -2.17 5.66 -6.78
N GLU A 36 -1.08 6.16 -7.36
CA GLU A 36 -0.02 6.87 -6.64
C GLU A 36 -0.54 8.14 -5.98
N ILE A 37 -1.28 8.96 -6.72
CA ILE A 37 -1.86 10.22 -6.23
C ILE A 37 -2.85 9.95 -5.08
N GLU A 38 -3.78 9.00 -5.27
CA GLU A 38 -4.76 8.67 -4.23
C GLU A 38 -4.11 8.03 -3.00
N MET A 39 -3.05 7.22 -3.17
CA MET A 39 -2.34 6.67 -2.02
C MET A 39 -1.61 7.76 -1.23
N LYS A 40 -0.93 8.69 -1.92
CA LYS A 40 -0.30 9.85 -1.28
C LYS A 40 -1.33 10.67 -0.51
N ARG A 41 -2.46 10.99 -1.13
CA ARG A 41 -3.58 11.69 -0.50
C ARG A 41 -4.08 10.98 0.76
N VAL A 42 -4.25 9.65 0.71
CA VAL A 42 -4.68 8.88 1.89
C VAL A 42 -3.66 8.99 3.02
N LEU A 43 -2.37 8.88 2.72
CA LEU A 43 -1.31 8.99 3.73
C LEU A 43 -1.25 10.38 4.35
N GLU A 44 -1.32 11.45 3.54
CA GLU A 44 -1.29 12.84 4.01
C GLU A 44 -2.48 13.18 4.93
N ASN A 45 -3.63 12.53 4.74
CA ASN A 45 -4.84 12.77 5.52
C ASN A 45 -5.05 11.76 6.67
N THR A 46 -4.11 10.87 6.92
CA THR A 46 -4.22 9.89 8.01
C THR A 46 -3.85 10.54 9.34
N LYS A 47 -4.79 10.51 10.31
CA LYS A 47 -4.57 11.07 11.64
C LYS A 47 -3.38 10.39 12.34
N ASN A 48 -2.55 11.19 13.03
CA ASN A 48 -1.34 10.75 13.74
C ASN A 48 -0.25 10.14 12.84
N LEU A 49 -0.31 10.36 11.53
CA LEU A 49 0.76 10.00 10.60
C LEU A 49 1.48 11.28 10.14
N THR A 50 2.80 11.29 10.25
CA THR A 50 3.63 12.37 9.72
C THR A 50 4.51 11.82 8.62
N LEU A 51 4.40 12.36 7.41
CA LEU A 51 5.26 12.01 6.30
C LEU A 51 6.51 12.90 6.33
N ARG A 52 7.69 12.28 6.23
CA ARG A 52 8.97 12.98 6.08
C ARG A 52 9.67 12.43 4.85
N GLN A 53 10.13 13.34 3.98
CA GLN A 53 10.97 12.98 2.85
C GLN A 53 12.43 13.01 3.32
N GLY A 54 13.13 11.89 3.15
CA GLY A 54 14.53 11.76 3.52
C GLY A 54 15.03 10.33 3.31
N THR A 55 16.33 10.17 3.32
CA THR A 55 16.99 8.85 3.37
C THR A 55 17.26 8.52 4.83
N VAL A 56 17.07 7.26 5.21
CA VAL A 56 17.49 6.75 6.51
C VAL A 56 18.83 6.07 6.33
N ASP A 57 19.87 6.59 6.97
CA ASP A 57 21.25 6.12 6.79
C ASP A 57 21.63 5.09 7.86
N LYS A 58 21.04 5.19 9.07
CA LYS A 58 21.31 4.25 10.16
C LYS A 58 20.15 4.09 11.14
N ILE A 59 20.12 2.94 11.79
CA ILE A 59 19.23 2.66 12.93
C ILE A 59 19.99 2.95 14.23
N LEU A 60 19.36 3.70 15.14
CA LEU A 60 19.90 4.00 16.45
C LEU A 60 19.46 2.91 17.44
N VAL A 61 20.42 2.25 18.09
CA VAL A 61 20.19 1.17 19.05
C VAL A 61 20.78 1.54 20.40
N LYS A 62 20.02 1.33 21.48
CA LYS A 62 20.46 1.51 22.86
C LYS A 62 20.02 0.28 23.68
N ASP A 63 20.94 -0.29 24.45
CA ASP A 63 20.68 -1.44 25.33
C ASP A 63 20.01 -2.65 24.61
N GLY A 64 20.37 -2.86 23.34
CA GLY A 64 19.81 -3.93 22.50
C GLY A 64 18.45 -3.62 21.87
N ALA A 65 17.88 -2.42 22.07
CA ALA A 65 16.59 -2.01 21.52
C ALA A 65 16.72 -0.83 20.54
N ALA A 66 15.89 -0.83 19.49
CA ALA A 66 15.81 0.27 18.53
C ALA A 66 15.13 1.49 19.18
N VAL A 67 15.79 2.65 19.14
CA VAL A 67 15.29 3.91 19.72
C VAL A 67 15.01 4.99 18.67
N GLY A 68 15.47 4.81 17.43
CA GLY A 68 15.22 5.76 16.37
C GLY A 68 15.96 5.45 15.08
N VAL A 69 15.86 6.38 14.14
CA VAL A 69 16.54 6.36 12.85
C VAL A 69 17.23 7.70 12.62
N GLY A 70 18.40 7.65 11.97
CA GLY A 70 19.23 8.81 11.65
C GLY A 70 19.63 8.84 10.19
#